data_AF-A0A2H0LTH4-F1
#
_entry.id   AF-A0A2H0LTH4-F1
#
_cell.length_a   1.000
_cell.length_b   1.000
_cell.length_c   1.000
_cell.angle_alpha   90.00
_cell.angle_beta   90.00
_cell.angle_gamma   90.00
#
_symmetry.space_group_name_H-M   'P 1'
#
loop_
_entity.id
_entity.type
_entity.pdbx_description
1 polymer ?
#
loop_
_entity_poly.entity_id
_entity_poly.type
_entity_poly.pdbx_seq_one_letter_code
_entity_poly.pdbx_strand_id
1 'polypeptide(L)' 'MRRYIFFLKCSSVVVKIAAWIILFLGISGAASLFLGSLPNQPRWVGVLVLVFYSFLFLFLILVAKLADILVKVINTIQKE' A
#
# COMPACT_ATOMS: atom_id res chain seq x y z
N MET A 1 4.78 26.87 -8.06
CA MET A 1 5.52 25.63 -7.69
C MET A 1 5.16 25.05 -6.31
N ARG A 2 5.03 25.85 -5.23
CA ARG A 2 4.71 25.34 -3.86
C ARG A 2 3.43 24.47 -3.76
N ARG A 3 2.39 24.78 -4.55
CA ARG A 3 1.15 23.95 -4.64
C ARG A 3 1.38 22.54 -5.19
N TYR A 4 2.29 22.36 -6.15
CA TYR A 4 2.59 21.03 -6.73
C TYR A 4 3.32 20.13 -5.72
N ILE A 5 4.28 20.69 -4.97
CA ILE A 5 5.01 19.97 -3.91
C ILE A 5 4.05 19.54 -2.80
N PHE A 6 3.09 20.41 -2.45
CA PHE A 6 2.03 20.07 -1.51
C PHE A 6 1.13 18.95 -2.05
N PHE A 7 0.79 18.98 -3.35
CA PHE A 7 0.00 17.94 -4.00
C PHE A 7 0.70 16.57 -3.98
N LEU A 8 2.00 16.52 -4.29
CA LEU A 8 2.81 15.30 -4.21
C LEU A 8 2.90 14.74 -2.77
N LYS A 9 2.95 15.62 -1.77
CA LYS A 9 2.96 15.19 -0.36
C LYS A 9 1.61 14.62 0.07
N CYS A 10 0.51 15.26 -0.33
CA CYS A 10 -0.83 14.72 -0.12
C CYS A 10 -1.03 13.39 -0.84
N SER A 11 -0.58 13.26 -2.10
CA SER A 11 -0.73 12.01 -2.86
C SER A 11 0.05 10.86 -2.22
N SER A 12 1.25 11.10 -1.68
CA SER A 12 2.00 10.09 -0.92
C SER A 12 1.23 9.58 0.30
N VAL A 13 0.60 10.49 1.05
CA VAL A 13 -0.24 10.11 2.21
C VAL A 13 -1.45 9.29 1.78
N VAL A 14 -2.13 9.70 0.71
CA VAL A 14 -3.28 8.97 0.16
C VAL A 14 -2.88 7.55 -0.28
N VAL A 15 -1.75 7.40 -0.97
CA VAL A 15 -1.25 6.09 -1.41
C VAL A 15 -0.89 5.21 -0.22
N LYS A 16 -0.31 5.77 0.85
CA LYS A 16 -0.06 5.02 2.10
C LYS A 16 -1.37 4.53 2.73
N ILE A 17 -2.38 5.38 2.81
CA ILE A 17 -3.69 5.01 3.36
C ILE A 17 -4.31 3.90 2.50
N ALA A 18 -4.29 4.03 1.18
CA ALA A 18 -4.78 3.01 0.26
C ALA A 18 -4.04 1.68 0.43
N ALA A 19 -2.72 1.71 0.62
CA ALA A 19 -1.94 0.51 0.91
C ALA A 19 -2.42 -0.17 2.20
N TRP A 20 -2.59 0.58 3.29
CA TRP A 20 -3.11 0.04 4.55
C TRP A 20 -4.51 -0.59 4.41
N ILE A 21 -5.39 0.01 3.62
CA ILE A 21 -6.73 -0.55 3.33
C ILE A 21 -6.61 -1.88 2.59
N ILE A 22 -5.73 -1.96 1.58
CA ILE A 22 -5.47 -3.19 0.82
C ILE A 22 -4.92 -4.29 1.74
N LEU A 23 -3.97 -3.95 2.62
CA LEU A 23 -3.45 -4.91 3.60
C LEU A 23 -4.57 -5.44 4.52
N PHE A 24 -5.43 -4.55 5.01
CA PHE A 24 -6.54 -4.93 5.89
C PHE A 24 -7.54 -5.85 5.19
N LEU A 25 -7.85 -5.57 3.93
CA LEU A 25 -8.69 -6.46 3.09
C LEU A 25 -8.01 -7.81 2.85
N GLY A 26 -6.71 -7.82 2.58
CA GLY A 26 -5.94 -9.05 2.40
C GLY A 26 -5.91 -9.93 3.65
N ILE A 27 -5.70 -9.31 4.83
CA ILE A 27 -5.68 -10.02 6.11
C ILE A 27 -7.06 -10.57 6.46
N SER A 28 -8.13 -9.76 6.33
CA SER A 28 -9.49 -10.19 6.63
C SER A 28 -9.99 -11.27 5.66
N GLY A 29 -9.67 -11.16 4.37
CA GLY A 29 -9.95 -12.17 3.36
C GLY A 29 -9.17 -13.47 3.59
N ALA A 30 -7.90 -13.40 3.96
CA ALA A 30 -7.14 -14.59 4.30
C ALA A 30 -7.65 -15.23 5.61
N ALA A 31 -8.02 -14.42 6.62
CA ALA A 31 -8.56 -14.91 7.88
C ALA A 31 -9.88 -15.68 7.70
N SER A 32 -10.79 -15.20 6.84
CA SER A 32 -12.05 -15.90 6.54
C SER A 32 -11.81 -17.25 5.83
N LEU A 33 -10.78 -17.33 4.97
CA LEU A 33 -10.34 -18.57 4.33
C LEU A 33 -9.74 -19.56 5.35
N PHE A 34 -8.96 -19.09 6.32
CA PHE A 34 -8.42 -19.95 7.38
C PHE A 34 -9.47 -20.46 8.35
N LEU A 35 -10.46 -19.62 8.70
CA LEU A 35 -11.58 -19.97 9.58
C LEU A 35 -12.57 -20.95 8.92
N GLY A 36 -12.38 -21.29 7.64
CA GLY A 36 -13.22 -22.24 6.93
C GLY A 36 -14.62 -21.69 6.61
N SER A 37 -14.78 -20.36 6.57
CA SER A 37 -16.07 -19.72 6.24
C SER A 37 -16.51 -19.97 4.80
N LEU A 38 -15.60 -20.42 3.92
CA LEU A 38 -15.93 -20.88 2.57
C LEU A 38 -15.87 -22.41 2.50
N PRO A 39 -17.03 -23.10 2.42
CA PRO A 39 -17.04 -24.53 2.16
C PRO A 39 -16.40 -24.80 0.78
N ASN A 40 -15.62 -25.87 0.68
CA ASN A 40 -15.00 -26.36 -0.55
C ASN A 40 -13.74 -25.63 -1.05
N GLN A 41 -13.15 -24.71 -0.28
CA GLN A 41 -11.84 -24.12 -0.63
C GLN A 41 -10.69 -24.67 0.22
N PRO A 42 -9.54 -25.05 -0.38
CA PRO A 42 -8.38 -25.45 0.37
C PRO A 42 -7.78 -24.27 1.15
N ARG A 43 -7.48 -24.46 2.45
CA ARG A 43 -6.94 -23.42 3.34
C ARG A 43 -5.65 -22.75 2.84
N TRP A 44 -4.88 -23.46 2.01
CA TRP A 44 -3.67 -22.93 1.35
C TRP A 44 -3.96 -21.75 0.42
N VAL A 45 -5.20 -21.62 -0.08
CA VAL A 45 -5.63 -20.44 -0.87
C VAL A 45 -5.57 -19.17 -0.01
N GLY A 46 -5.83 -19.27 1.30
CA GLY A 46 -5.66 -18.17 2.24
C GLY A 46 -4.22 -17.65 2.29
N VAL A 47 -3.22 -18.55 2.28
CA VAL A 47 -1.80 -18.18 2.21
C VAL A 47 -1.50 -17.41 0.92
N LEU A 48 -2.02 -17.89 -0.21
CA LEU A 48 -1.80 -17.30 -1.54
C LEU A 48 -2.40 -15.90 -1.61
N VAL A 49 -3.61 -15.71 -1.09
CA VAL A 49 -4.26 -14.40 -0.94
C VAL A 49 -3.41 -13.47 -0.05
N LEU A 50 -2.93 -13.96 1.09
CA LEU A 50 -2.13 -13.17 2.04
C LEU A 50 -0.80 -12.72 1.42
N VAL A 51 -0.13 -13.60 0.66
CA VAL A 51 1.10 -13.29 -0.09
C VAL A 51 0.84 -12.27 -1.19
N PHE A 52 -0.22 -12.44 -1.98
CA PHE A 52 -0.55 -11.53 -3.08
C PHE A 52 -0.89 -10.12 -2.57
N TYR A 53 -1.73 -10.02 -1.53
CA TYR A 53 -2.08 -8.74 -0.93
C TYR A 53 -0.90 -8.09 -0.19
N SER A 54 -0.05 -8.87 0.48
CA SER A 54 1.19 -8.34 1.09
C SER A 54 2.15 -7.80 0.03
N PHE A 55 2.26 -8.47 -1.12
CA PHE A 55 3.05 -7.99 -2.24
C PHE A 55 2.52 -6.66 -2.79
N LEU A 56 1.21 -6.56 -3.02
CA LEU A 56 0.54 -5.32 -3.42
C LEU A 56 0.74 -4.18 -2.41
N PHE A 57 0.65 -4.48 -1.12
CA PHE A 57 0.91 -3.52 -0.05
C PHE A 57 2.35 -2.98 -0.10
N LEU A 58 3.33 -3.87 -0.20
CA LEU A 58 4.74 -3.48 -0.29
C LEU A 58 5.01 -2.64 -1.53
N PHE A 59 4.41 -3.02 -2.66
CA PHE A 59 4.52 -2.26 -3.91
C PHE A 59 3.99 -0.84 -3.76
N LEU A 60 2.79 -0.65 -3.18
CA LEU A 60 2.21 0.67 -2.98
C LEU A 60 2.98 1.52 -1.97
N ILE A 61 3.49 0.92 -0.89
CA ILE A 61 4.38 1.64 0.04
C ILE A 61 5.66 2.10 -0.66
N LEU A 62 6.21 1.27 -1.54
CA LEU A 62 7.42 1.62 -2.29
C LEU A 62 7.17 2.81 -3.21
N VAL A 63 6.03 2.84 -3.90
CA VAL A 63 5.59 3.99 -4.71
C VAL A 63 5.43 5.25 -3.85
N ALA A 64 4.80 5.14 -2.67
CA ALA A 64 4.65 6.29 -1.76
C ALA A 64 6.01 6.81 -1.26
N LYS A 65 6.96 5.91 -0.96
CA LYS A 65 8.33 6.29 -0.59
C LYS A 65 9.08 6.99 -1.72
N LEU A 66 8.92 6.53 -2.97
CA LEU A 66 9.51 7.20 -4.13
C LEU A 66 8.96 8.63 -4.26
N ALA A 67 7.65 8.83 -4.09
CA ALA A 67 7.03 10.16 -4.10
C ALA A 67 7.58 11.06 -2.98
N ASP A 68 7.77 10.53 -1.77
CA ASP A 68 8.38 11.28 -0.66
C ASP A 68 9.83 11.69 -0.96
N ILE A 69 10.63 10.80 -1.58
CA ILE A 69 12.01 11.09 -1.97
C ILE A 69 12.03 12.20 -3.04
N LEU A 70 11.17 12.10 -4.06
CA LEU A 70 11.00 13.14 -5.09
C LEU A 70 10.68 14.50 -4.46
N VAL A 71 9.75 14.54 -3.51
CA VAL A 71 9.42 15.78 -2.77
C VAL A 71 10.61 16.33 -2.00
N LYS A 72 11.41 15.47 -1.36
CA LYS A 72 12.64 15.89 -0.66
C LYS A 72 13.65 16.48 -1.64
N VAL A 73 13.91 15.80 -2.76
CA VAL A 73 14.87 16.26 -3.78
C VAL A 73 14.46 17.62 -4.36
N ILE A 74 13.18 17.78 -4.73
CA ILE A 74 12.67 19.06 -5.25
C ILE A 74 12.83 20.18 -4.22
N ASN A 75 12.50 19.92 -2.95
CA ASN A 75 12.65 20.93 -1.89
C ASN A 75 14.12 21.29 -1.63
N THR A 76 15.05 20.35 -1.74
CA THR A 76 16.49 20.63 -1.62
C THR A 76 16.96 21.52 -2.76
N ILE A 77 16.62 21.19 -4.00
CA ILE A 77 17.02 21.97 -5.19
C ILE A 77 16.41 23.38 -5.18
N GLN A 78 15.19 23.57 -4.66
CA GLN A 78 14.58 24.90 -4.56
C GLN A 78 15.13 25.77 -3.40
N LYS A 79 15.92 25.19 -2.51
CA LYS A 79 16.49 25.89 -1.35
C LYS A 79 17.89 26.44 -1.63
N GLU A 80 18.58 25.90 -2.62
CA GLU A 80 19.76 26.48 -3.28
C GLU A 80 19.33 27.50 -4.34
#